data_AF-A0AAW6WN41-F1
#
_entry.id   AF-A0AAW6WN41-F1
#
_cell.length_a   1.000
_cell.length_b   1.000
_cell.length_c   1.000
_cell.angle_alpha   90.00
_cell.angle_beta   90.00
_cell.angle_gamma   90.00
#
_symmetry.space_group_name_H-M   'P 1'
#
loop_
_entity.id
_entity.type
_entity.pdbx_description
1 polymer ?
#
loop_
_entity_poly.entity_id
_entity_poly.type
_entity_poly.pdbx_seq_one_letter_code
_entity_poly.pdbx_strand_id
1 'polypeptide(L)'
;MEKSQQARKDTPGAADKLVKVLRAVFNWAMNQKPALASHNPAIGIEPINKRKGGFHTWTPDEIDRFRAHWAIGTTPRLAMEVMINIGARRSDAARIGPKNEFKREGERWTRFTAYKGRNRFPVEMEARLTPELIDALEKTEVGTDSYVLSARGTPYTIESFGNAFSRWCGEAGLPHCSSHGLRKAASVAYAESGASAPELMALFGWTNFKTAQIYIEKAEKRRMRTNAFERKAAYEKRSSVPLFEPKTANETNEE
;
A
#
# COMPACT_ATOMS: atom_id res chain seq x y z
N MET A 1 -0.35 6.40 35.94
CA MET A 1 -0.50 6.04 34.50
C MET A 1 0.84 5.83 33.82
N GLU A 2 1.83 6.71 34.03
CA GLU A 2 3.19 6.54 33.50
C GLU A 2 3.82 5.20 33.87
N LYS A 3 3.72 4.77 35.14
CA LYS A 3 4.16 3.42 35.57
C LYS A 3 3.53 2.30 34.72
N SER A 4 2.25 2.43 34.35
CA SER A 4 1.53 1.45 33.53
C SER A 4 1.90 1.52 32.04
N GLN A 5 2.27 2.70 31.54
CA GLN A 5 2.83 2.88 30.19
C GLN A 5 4.23 2.27 30.13
N GLN A 6 5.07 2.56 31.13
CA GLN A 6 6.45 2.05 31.22
C GLN A 6 6.51 0.54 31.41
N ALA A 7 5.57 -0.05 32.15
CA ALA A 7 5.41 -1.50 32.26
C ALA A 7 5.14 -2.18 30.90
N ARG A 8 4.73 -1.43 29.87
CA ARG A 8 4.47 -1.90 28.51
C ARG A 8 5.50 -1.39 27.49
N LYS A 9 6.67 -0.93 27.94
CA LYS A 9 7.70 -0.33 27.09
C LYS A 9 8.12 -1.20 25.90
N ASP A 10 8.05 -2.53 26.04
CA ASP A 10 8.41 -3.49 24.98
C ASP A 10 7.35 -3.55 23.85
N THR A 11 6.15 -3.03 24.11
CA THR A 11 5.07 -2.85 23.13
C THR A 11 4.64 -1.38 23.10
N PRO A 12 5.52 -0.46 22.64
CA PRO A 12 5.35 0.98 22.86
C PRO A 12 4.07 1.56 22.22
N GLY A 13 3.61 1.00 21.10
CA GLY A 13 2.33 1.37 20.51
C GLY A 13 1.11 0.99 21.37
N ALA A 14 1.17 -0.14 22.08
CA ALA A 14 0.13 -0.54 23.04
C ALA A 14 0.19 0.31 24.32
N ALA A 15 1.39 0.62 24.79
CA ALA A 15 1.62 1.52 25.92
C ALA A 15 1.00 2.91 25.67
N ASP A 16 1.29 3.53 24.52
CA ASP A 16 0.74 4.84 24.18
C ASP A 16 -0.77 4.79 23.90
N LYS A 17 -1.28 3.67 23.36
CA LYS A 17 -2.72 3.45 23.18
C LYS A 17 -3.45 3.46 24.53
N LEU A 18 -2.89 2.84 25.57
CA LEU A 18 -3.46 2.87 26.91
C LEU A 18 -3.62 4.31 27.42
N VAL A 19 -2.55 5.11 27.36
CA VAL A 19 -2.57 6.52 27.79
C VAL A 19 -3.60 7.31 26.98
N LYS A 20 -3.68 7.09 25.66
CA LYS A 20 -4.68 7.72 24.79
C LYS A 20 -6.11 7.39 25.21
N VAL A 21 -6.42 6.13 25.53
CA VAL A 21 -7.76 5.73 25.98
C VAL A 21 -8.08 6.35 27.33
N LEU A 22 -7.17 6.28 28.29
CA LEU A 22 -7.38 6.88 29.61
C LEU A 22 -7.60 8.38 29.50
N ARG A 23 -6.82 9.08 28.68
CA ARG A 23 -7.01 10.51 28.41
C ARG A 23 -8.42 10.80 27.88
N ALA A 24 -8.94 9.98 26.96
CA ALA A 24 -10.30 10.15 26.44
C ALA A 24 -11.38 9.88 27.51
N VAL A 25 -11.21 8.86 28.35
CA VAL A 25 -12.15 8.54 29.45
C VAL A 25 -12.22 9.69 30.46
N PHE A 26 -11.07 10.23 30.88
CA PHE A 26 -11.05 11.35 31.82
C PHE A 26 -11.62 12.63 31.20
N ASN A 27 -11.34 12.91 29.92
CA ASN A 27 -11.98 14.03 29.22
C ASN A 27 -13.50 13.87 29.16
N TRP A 28 -14.00 12.67 28.89
CA TRP A 28 -15.43 12.39 28.92
C TRP A 28 -16.02 12.59 30.32
N ALA A 29 -15.34 12.11 31.36
CA ALA A 29 -15.77 12.21 32.76
C ALA A 29 -15.85 13.67 33.24
N MET A 30 -14.88 14.50 32.85
CA MET A 30 -14.89 15.95 33.14
C MET A 30 -16.04 16.68 32.44
N ASN A 31 -16.49 16.19 31.27
CA ASN A 31 -17.57 16.81 30.49
C ASN A 31 -18.99 16.41 30.95
N GLN A 32 -19.13 15.55 31.97
CA GLN A 32 -20.44 15.19 32.52
C GLN A 32 -21.04 16.30 33.38
N LYS A 33 -22.36 16.25 33.61
CA LYS A 33 -23.07 17.19 34.49
C LYS A 33 -23.89 16.41 35.55
N PRO A 34 -23.46 16.42 36.83
CA PRO A 34 -22.23 17.01 37.36
C PRO A 34 -20.97 16.28 36.86
N ALA A 35 -19.82 16.96 36.92
CA ALA A 35 -18.54 16.37 36.49
C ALA A 35 -18.16 15.17 37.36
N LEU A 36 -17.76 14.07 36.72
CA LEU A 36 -17.35 12.84 37.41
C LEU A 36 -15.85 12.82 37.77
N ALA A 37 -15.08 13.75 37.21
CA ALA A 37 -13.67 13.94 37.50
C ALA A 37 -13.33 15.43 37.48
N SER A 38 -12.42 15.86 38.36
CA SER A 38 -11.97 17.26 38.46
C SER A 38 -10.79 17.59 37.54
N HIS A 39 -9.99 16.59 37.16
CA HIS A 39 -8.84 16.76 36.28
C HIS A 39 -8.54 15.46 35.52
N ASN A 40 -7.74 15.56 34.46
CA ASN A 40 -7.28 14.43 33.67
C ASN A 40 -5.82 14.09 33.99
N PRO A 41 -5.53 12.99 34.70
CA PRO A 41 -4.17 12.62 35.09
C PRO A 41 -3.33 12.05 33.94
N ALA A 42 -3.91 11.90 32.74
CA ALA A 42 -3.19 11.52 31.53
C ALA A 42 -2.65 12.73 30.77
N ILE A 43 -2.93 13.96 31.20
CA ILE A 43 -2.34 15.18 30.63
C ILE A 43 -0.83 15.20 30.96
N GLY A 44 0.00 15.60 30.00
CA GLY A 44 1.47 15.70 30.18
C GLY A 44 2.23 14.39 29.99
N ILE A 45 1.55 13.25 29.89
CA ILE A 45 2.21 11.96 29.62
C ILE A 45 2.61 11.90 28.13
N GLU A 46 3.91 11.92 27.90
CA GLU A 46 4.51 11.87 26.56
C GLU A 46 4.46 10.46 25.94
N PRO A 47 4.30 10.34 24.61
CA PRO A 47 4.39 9.08 23.91
C PRO A 47 5.81 8.48 24.00
N ILE A 48 5.91 7.18 24.29
CA ILE A 48 7.19 6.46 24.27
C ILE A 48 7.49 5.82 22.93
N ASN A 49 6.50 5.69 22.05
CA ASN A 49 6.67 5.10 20.73
C ASN A 49 7.39 6.04 19.76
N LYS A 50 8.72 5.91 19.70
CA LYS A 50 9.58 6.65 18.78
C LYS A 50 9.69 6.02 17.39
N ARG A 51 9.06 4.86 17.12
CA ARG A 51 9.12 4.23 15.78
C ARG A 51 8.47 5.16 14.76
N LYS A 52 9.30 5.81 13.96
CA LYS A 52 8.90 6.50 12.73
C LYS A 52 8.85 5.46 11.62
N GLY A 53 7.65 4.99 11.30
CA GLY A 53 7.44 4.06 10.19
C GLY A 53 6.15 3.28 10.33
N GLY A 54 5.36 3.27 9.26
CA GLY A 54 4.21 2.36 9.16
C GLY A 54 4.63 0.98 8.65
N PHE A 55 3.64 0.21 8.21
CA PHE A 55 3.89 -1.06 7.51
C PHE A 55 4.87 -0.89 6.35
N HIS A 56 5.76 -1.87 6.18
CA HIS A 56 6.64 -2.03 5.02
C HIS A 56 5.83 -1.94 3.72
N THR A 57 6.31 -1.16 2.76
CA THR A 57 5.72 -1.12 1.42
C THR A 57 6.45 -2.14 0.56
N TRP A 58 5.72 -3.08 -0.04
CA TRP A 58 6.36 -4.08 -0.88
C TRP A 58 7.10 -3.42 -2.04
N THR A 59 8.24 -3.98 -2.38
CA THR A 59 9.05 -3.65 -3.54
C THR A 59 8.63 -4.50 -4.75
N PRO A 60 8.94 -4.07 -5.99
CA PRO A 60 8.74 -4.90 -7.17
C PRO A 60 9.37 -6.29 -7.03
N ASP A 61 10.62 -6.36 -6.56
CA ASP A 61 11.32 -7.65 -6.35
C ASP A 61 10.60 -8.57 -5.36
N GLU A 62 10.00 -8.02 -4.29
CA GLU A 62 9.22 -8.82 -3.33
C GLU A 62 7.90 -9.31 -3.93
N ILE A 63 7.26 -8.50 -4.78
CA ILE A 63 6.09 -8.92 -5.55
C ILE A 63 6.49 -10.06 -6.49
N ASP A 64 7.58 -9.91 -7.23
CA ASP A 64 8.06 -10.93 -8.17
C ASP A 64 8.50 -12.21 -7.46
N ARG A 65 9.15 -12.11 -6.29
CA ARG A 65 9.46 -13.27 -5.45
C ARG A 65 8.21 -13.99 -4.96
N PHE A 66 7.18 -13.27 -4.53
CA PHE A 66 5.91 -13.87 -4.13
C PHE A 66 5.23 -14.55 -5.32
N ARG A 67 5.25 -13.91 -6.49
CA ARG A 67 4.73 -14.46 -7.75
C ARG A 67 5.50 -15.70 -8.21
N ALA A 68 6.82 -15.72 -8.05
CA ALA A 68 7.66 -16.87 -8.41
C ALA A 68 7.43 -18.05 -7.47
N HIS A 69 7.21 -17.80 -6.18
CA HIS A 69 6.91 -18.84 -5.20
C HIS A 69 5.49 -19.41 -5.35
N TRP A 70 4.49 -18.54 -5.56
CA TRP A 70 3.10 -18.93 -5.72
C TRP A 70 2.67 -18.87 -7.20
N ALA A 71 2.64 -20.05 -7.81
CA ALA A 71 2.19 -20.22 -9.19
C ALA A 71 0.75 -19.71 -9.41
N ILE A 72 0.45 -19.32 -10.64
CA ILE A 72 -0.92 -18.97 -11.05
C ILE A 72 -1.82 -20.21 -10.89
N GLY A 73 -3.05 -19.99 -10.44
CA GLY A 73 -3.99 -21.06 -10.06
C GLY A 73 -3.98 -21.40 -8.57
N THR A 74 -3.05 -20.85 -7.79
CA THR A 74 -3.03 -21.02 -6.33
C THR A 74 -3.79 -19.90 -5.61
N THR A 75 -4.45 -20.23 -4.50
CA THR A 75 -5.15 -19.24 -3.66
C THR A 75 -4.27 -18.08 -3.19
N PRO A 76 -3.01 -18.28 -2.75
CA PRO A 76 -2.15 -17.18 -2.33
C PRO A 76 -1.83 -16.23 -3.47
N ARG A 77 -1.58 -16.78 -4.68
CA ARG A 77 -1.34 -15.98 -5.87
C ARG A 77 -2.55 -15.14 -6.21
N LEU A 78 -3.74 -15.73 -6.29
CA LEU A 78 -4.98 -15.00 -6.55
C LEU A 78 -5.22 -13.90 -5.49
N ALA A 79 -5.03 -14.21 -4.20
CA ALA A 79 -5.21 -13.25 -3.12
C ALA A 79 -4.32 -12.00 -3.27
N MET A 80 -3.06 -12.21 -3.67
CA MET A 80 -2.13 -11.11 -3.95
C MET A 80 -2.60 -10.30 -5.17
N GLU A 81 -2.94 -10.94 -6.28
CA GLU A 81 -3.39 -10.26 -7.50
C GLU A 81 -4.67 -9.45 -7.26
N VAL A 82 -5.64 -9.98 -6.50
CA VAL A 82 -6.85 -9.25 -6.09
C VAL A 82 -6.49 -7.98 -5.33
N MET A 83 -5.58 -8.06 -4.34
CA MET A 83 -5.23 -6.91 -3.51
C MET A 83 -4.40 -5.85 -4.24
N ILE A 84 -3.44 -6.26 -5.07
CA ILE A 84 -2.55 -5.30 -5.75
C ILE A 84 -3.23 -4.62 -6.92
N ASN A 85 -3.98 -5.37 -7.76
CA ASN A 85 -4.59 -4.83 -8.98
C ASN A 85 -5.84 -4.00 -8.68
N ILE A 86 -6.68 -4.43 -7.73
CA ILE A 86 -7.84 -3.63 -7.28
C ILE A 86 -7.41 -2.54 -6.29
N GLY A 87 -6.20 -2.67 -5.72
CA GLY A 87 -5.75 -1.82 -4.62
C GLY A 87 -6.56 -2.01 -3.34
N ALA A 88 -7.34 -3.09 -3.20
CA ALA A 88 -8.30 -3.34 -2.12
C ALA A 88 -7.63 -3.47 -0.73
N ARG A 89 -8.35 -3.09 0.36
CA ARG A 89 -7.88 -3.43 1.71
C ARG A 89 -8.15 -4.91 1.94
N ARG A 90 -7.43 -5.55 2.87
CA ARG A 90 -7.69 -6.96 3.25
C ARG A 90 -9.16 -7.25 3.58
N SER A 91 -9.85 -6.29 4.20
CA SER A 91 -11.27 -6.43 4.56
C SER A 91 -12.19 -6.45 3.35
N ASP A 92 -11.78 -5.77 2.29
CA ASP A 92 -12.53 -5.67 1.03
C ASP A 92 -12.18 -6.88 0.16
N ALA A 93 -10.89 -7.18 0.00
CA ALA A 93 -10.39 -8.32 -0.78
C ALA A 93 -10.97 -9.68 -0.34
N ALA A 94 -11.21 -9.88 0.96
CA ALA A 94 -11.85 -11.09 1.50
C ALA A 94 -13.35 -11.21 1.13
N ARG A 95 -13.92 -10.24 0.40
CA ARG A 95 -15.37 -10.12 0.14
C ARG A 95 -15.72 -9.74 -1.28
N ILE A 96 -14.75 -9.25 -2.06
CA ILE A 96 -14.96 -8.98 -3.47
C ILE A 96 -15.00 -10.33 -4.19
N GLY A 97 -15.99 -10.50 -5.08
CA GLY A 97 -16.17 -11.69 -5.90
C GLY A 97 -16.92 -11.38 -7.20
N PRO A 98 -17.26 -12.41 -7.99
CA PRO A 98 -17.90 -12.27 -9.31
C PRO A 98 -19.18 -11.43 -9.29
N LYS A 99 -19.96 -11.45 -8.20
CA LYS A 99 -21.16 -10.61 -8.05
C LYS A 99 -20.90 -9.10 -8.09
N ASN A 100 -19.65 -8.67 -7.88
CA ASN A 100 -19.24 -7.27 -7.94
C ASN A 100 -18.83 -6.85 -9.35
N GLU A 101 -18.73 -7.80 -10.29
CA GLU A 101 -18.27 -7.53 -11.64
C GLU A 101 -19.34 -6.86 -12.50
N PHE A 102 -18.87 -5.99 -13.39
CA PHE A 102 -19.67 -5.42 -14.47
C PHE A 102 -18.77 -5.17 -15.68
N LYS A 103 -19.39 -4.93 -16.84
CA LYS A 103 -18.66 -4.54 -18.06
C LYS A 103 -18.80 -3.05 -18.31
N ARG A 104 -17.70 -2.41 -18.68
CA ARG A 104 -17.66 -1.01 -19.14
C ARG A 104 -16.74 -0.95 -20.34
N GLU A 105 -17.26 -0.46 -21.47
CA GLU A 105 -16.50 -0.30 -22.72
C GLU A 105 -15.82 -1.61 -23.18
N GLY A 106 -16.48 -2.76 -22.98
CA GLY A 106 -15.95 -4.08 -23.32
C GLY A 106 -14.96 -4.66 -22.30
N GLU A 107 -14.50 -3.87 -21.34
CA GLU A 107 -13.57 -4.31 -20.29
C GLU A 107 -14.32 -4.80 -19.03
N ARG A 108 -13.70 -5.71 -18.27
CA ARG A 108 -14.21 -6.19 -16.98
C ARG A 108 -13.81 -5.24 -15.86
N TRP A 109 -14.77 -4.86 -15.04
CA TRP A 109 -14.60 -3.98 -13.89
C TRP A 109 -15.24 -4.59 -12.65
N THR A 110 -14.82 -4.14 -11.48
CA THR A 110 -15.47 -4.47 -10.21
C THR A 110 -15.90 -3.21 -9.49
N ARG A 111 -17.09 -3.23 -8.89
CA ARG A 111 -17.62 -2.14 -8.04
C ARG A 111 -17.98 -2.66 -6.66
N PHE A 112 -17.52 -1.98 -5.62
CA PHE A 112 -17.81 -2.36 -4.23
C PHE A 112 -17.74 -1.17 -3.28
N THR A 113 -18.50 -1.24 -2.18
CA THR A 113 -18.39 -0.28 -1.08
C THR A 113 -17.29 -0.70 -0.12
N ALA A 114 -16.34 0.20 0.16
CA ALA A 114 -15.25 -0.05 1.10
C ALA A 114 -15.80 -0.45 2.48
N TYR A 115 -15.34 -1.60 3.00
CA TYR A 115 -15.83 -2.17 4.26
C TYR A 115 -15.63 -1.23 5.45
N LYS A 116 -14.46 -0.58 5.49
CA LYS A 116 -14.13 0.40 6.53
C LYS A 116 -14.89 1.69 6.26
N GLY A 117 -15.73 2.10 7.21
CA GLY A 117 -16.50 3.34 7.11
C GLY A 117 -17.91 3.15 6.54
N ARG A 118 -18.24 2.00 5.94
CA ARG A 118 -19.53 1.73 5.28
C ARG A 118 -20.79 2.12 6.06
N ASN A 119 -20.79 2.00 7.39
CA ASN A 119 -21.95 2.30 8.23
C ASN A 119 -22.13 3.80 8.55
N ARG A 120 -21.14 4.64 8.25
CA ARG A 120 -21.15 6.08 8.59
C ARG A 120 -20.87 6.96 7.38
N PHE A 121 -19.85 6.59 6.60
CA PHE A 121 -19.38 7.31 5.42
C PHE A 121 -19.07 6.26 4.34
N PRO A 122 -20.09 5.73 3.65
CA PRO A 122 -19.89 4.76 2.58
C PRO A 122 -19.08 5.40 1.45
N VAL A 123 -18.06 4.68 0.99
CA VAL A 123 -17.22 5.07 -0.15
C VAL A 123 -17.30 3.93 -1.14
N GLU A 124 -17.87 4.19 -2.31
CA GLU A 124 -17.84 3.27 -3.43
C GLU A 124 -16.48 3.34 -4.12
N MET A 125 -15.97 2.19 -4.52
CA MET A 125 -14.71 2.03 -5.23
C MET A 125 -14.97 1.22 -6.49
N GLU A 126 -14.28 1.61 -7.55
CA GLU A 126 -14.24 0.87 -8.81
C GLU A 126 -12.80 0.59 -9.19
N ALA A 127 -12.58 -0.58 -9.79
CA ALA A 127 -11.30 -0.92 -10.39
C ALA A 127 -11.53 -1.75 -11.65
N ARG A 128 -10.72 -1.47 -12.66
CA ARG A 128 -10.62 -2.34 -13.83
C ARG A 128 -9.91 -3.64 -13.43
N LEU A 129 -10.44 -4.78 -13.86
CA LEU A 129 -9.75 -6.06 -13.72
C LEU A 129 -8.63 -6.10 -14.76
N THR A 130 -7.39 -6.06 -14.29
CA THR A 130 -6.20 -6.11 -15.16
C THR A 130 -6.06 -7.48 -15.82
N PRO A 131 -5.35 -7.59 -16.95
CA PRO A 131 -5.08 -8.87 -17.59
C PRO A 131 -4.45 -9.91 -16.64
N GLU A 132 -3.55 -9.48 -15.76
CA GLU A 132 -2.89 -10.34 -14.77
C GLU A 132 -3.87 -10.88 -13.72
N LEU A 133 -4.83 -10.05 -13.30
CA LEU A 133 -5.88 -10.48 -12.37
C LEU A 133 -6.88 -11.40 -13.07
N ILE A 134 -7.27 -11.10 -14.31
CA ILE A 134 -8.13 -11.96 -15.11
C ILE A 134 -7.50 -13.34 -15.28
N ASP A 135 -6.22 -13.40 -15.65
CA ASP A 135 -5.49 -14.66 -15.81
C ASP A 135 -5.45 -15.48 -14.50
N ALA A 136 -5.26 -14.80 -13.36
CA ALA A 136 -5.30 -15.45 -12.05
C ALA A 136 -6.70 -15.95 -11.67
N LEU A 137 -7.75 -15.19 -12.01
CA LEU A 137 -9.15 -15.55 -11.76
C LEU A 137 -9.57 -16.76 -12.60
N GLU A 138 -9.18 -16.82 -13.86
CA GLU A 138 -9.59 -17.90 -14.77
C GLU A 138 -8.89 -19.24 -14.47
N LYS A 139 -7.72 -19.20 -13.84
CA LYS A 139 -6.93 -20.40 -13.50
C LYS A 139 -7.11 -20.89 -12.06
N THR A 140 -7.85 -20.15 -11.23
CA THR A 140 -8.04 -20.49 -9.82
C THR A 140 -9.52 -20.73 -9.55
N GLU A 141 -9.85 -21.71 -8.69
CA GLU A 141 -11.22 -21.87 -8.23
C GLU A 141 -11.67 -20.64 -7.41
N VAL A 142 -12.80 -20.05 -7.80
CA VAL A 142 -13.39 -18.88 -7.17
C VAL A 142 -14.84 -19.16 -6.76
N GLY A 143 -15.31 -18.50 -5.71
CA GLY A 143 -16.70 -18.60 -5.29
C GLY A 143 -17.57 -17.49 -5.89
N THR A 144 -18.88 -17.59 -5.73
CA THR A 144 -19.85 -16.58 -6.20
C THR A 144 -19.75 -15.26 -5.43
N ASP A 145 -19.55 -15.36 -4.11
CA ASP A 145 -19.54 -14.19 -3.22
C ASP A 145 -18.16 -13.58 -3.03
N SER A 146 -17.09 -14.38 -3.18
CA SER A 146 -15.72 -13.91 -3.04
C SER A 146 -14.78 -14.70 -3.95
N TYR A 147 -13.81 -14.01 -4.54
CA TYR A 147 -12.76 -14.66 -5.33
C TYR A 147 -11.87 -15.56 -4.50
N VAL A 148 -11.55 -15.17 -3.26
CA VAL A 148 -10.56 -15.88 -2.45
C VAL A 148 -11.25 -16.77 -1.44
N LEU A 149 -11.18 -18.07 -1.68
CA LEU A 149 -11.77 -19.10 -0.84
C LEU A 149 -10.74 -19.77 0.07
N SER A 150 -11.18 -20.22 1.25
CA SER A 150 -10.39 -21.09 2.10
C SER A 150 -10.31 -22.50 1.52
N ALA A 151 -9.45 -23.35 2.08
CA ALA A 151 -9.34 -24.76 1.68
C ALA A 151 -10.65 -25.57 1.83
N ARG A 152 -11.67 -25.02 2.50
CA ARG A 152 -13.01 -25.61 2.61
C ARG A 152 -14.01 -25.07 1.56
N GLY A 153 -13.54 -24.32 0.57
CA GLY A 153 -14.39 -23.70 -0.46
C GLY A 153 -15.25 -22.52 0.05
N THR A 154 -15.02 -22.04 1.28
CA THR A 154 -15.80 -20.95 1.88
C THR A 154 -15.02 -19.65 1.96
N PRO A 155 -15.67 -18.47 1.84
CA PRO A 155 -15.00 -17.19 1.98
C PRO A 155 -14.29 -17.05 3.33
N TYR A 156 -13.13 -16.40 3.32
CA TYR A 156 -12.41 -16.11 4.56
C TYR A 156 -13.15 -15.08 5.42
N THR A 157 -12.99 -15.18 6.74
CA THR A 157 -13.23 -14.01 7.61
C THR A 157 -12.07 -13.03 7.43
N ILE A 158 -12.29 -11.75 7.73
CA ILE A 158 -11.26 -10.71 7.56
C ILE A 158 -9.98 -11.05 8.35
N GLU A 159 -10.14 -11.63 9.55
CA GLU A 159 -9.04 -12.02 10.42
C GLU A 159 -8.32 -13.25 9.88
N SER A 160 -9.06 -14.31 9.52
CA SER A 160 -8.43 -15.53 8.99
C SER A 160 -7.76 -15.28 7.64
N PHE A 161 -8.31 -14.40 6.80
CA PHE A 161 -7.65 -13.95 5.58
C PHE A 161 -6.32 -13.24 5.87
N GLY A 162 -6.31 -12.33 6.85
CA GLY A 162 -5.10 -11.62 7.25
C GLY A 162 -4.01 -12.56 7.77
N ASN A 163 -4.39 -13.55 8.58
CA ASN A 163 -3.48 -14.55 9.12
C ASN A 163 -2.94 -15.48 8.02
N ALA A 164 -3.82 -15.95 7.13
CA ALA A 164 -3.45 -16.76 5.98
C ALA A 164 -2.46 -16.01 5.07
N PHE A 165 -2.74 -14.75 4.75
CA PHE A 165 -1.85 -13.95 3.92
C PHE A 165 -0.49 -13.71 4.57
N SER A 166 -0.45 -13.46 5.88
CA SER A 166 0.81 -13.34 6.62
C SER A 166 1.62 -14.64 6.58
N ARG A 167 0.96 -15.79 6.69
CA ARG A 167 1.60 -17.10 6.57
C ARG A 167 2.17 -17.32 5.18
N TRP A 168 1.40 -17.04 4.12
CA TRP A 168 1.86 -17.15 2.74
C TRP A 168 3.05 -16.23 2.43
N CYS A 169 3.11 -15.05 3.05
CA CYS A 169 4.29 -14.18 2.97
C CYS A 169 5.50 -14.85 3.62
N GLY A 170 5.34 -15.45 4.81
CA GLY A 170 6.40 -16.20 5.48
C GLY A 170 6.91 -17.39 4.66
N GLU A 171 6.00 -18.18 4.08
CA GLU A 171 6.30 -19.33 3.21
C GLU A 171 7.08 -18.90 1.95
N ALA A 172 6.78 -17.73 1.38
CA ALA A 172 7.53 -17.12 0.28
C ALA A 172 8.87 -16.46 0.70
N GLY A 173 9.28 -16.60 1.96
CA GLY A 173 10.50 -15.98 2.50
C GLY A 173 10.41 -14.46 2.63
N LEU A 174 9.20 -13.93 2.85
CA LEU A 174 8.88 -12.50 2.99
C LEU A 174 8.18 -12.21 4.33
N PRO A 175 8.74 -12.59 5.50
CA PRO A 175 8.05 -12.49 6.79
C PRO A 175 7.74 -11.04 7.24
N HIS A 176 8.42 -10.05 6.67
CA HIS A 176 8.20 -8.62 6.92
C HIS A 176 7.11 -8.01 6.03
N CYS A 177 6.63 -8.75 5.04
CA CYS A 177 5.55 -8.33 4.14
C CYS A 177 4.16 -8.56 4.74
N SER A 178 3.20 -7.72 4.36
CA SER A 178 1.80 -7.82 4.82
C SER A 178 0.81 -7.30 3.78
N SER A 179 -0.47 -7.65 3.93
CA SER A 179 -1.55 -7.17 3.05
C SER A 179 -1.68 -5.65 3.03
N HIS A 180 -1.45 -4.98 4.16
CA HIS A 180 -1.45 -3.52 4.20
C HIS A 180 -0.24 -2.94 3.43
N GLY A 181 0.91 -3.60 3.51
CA GLY A 181 2.09 -3.25 2.72
C GLY A 181 1.88 -3.39 1.21
N LEU A 182 1.13 -4.41 0.80
CA LEU A 182 0.81 -4.65 -0.62
C LEU A 182 -0.11 -3.56 -1.18
N ARG A 183 -1.12 -3.13 -0.42
CA ARG A 183 -1.95 -1.98 -0.81
C ARG A 183 -1.13 -0.69 -0.95
N LYS A 184 -0.13 -0.47 -0.08
CA LYS A 184 0.79 0.66 -0.24
C LYS A 184 1.61 0.53 -1.54
N ALA A 185 2.02 -0.67 -1.91
CA ALA A 185 2.76 -0.91 -3.14
C ALA A 185 1.91 -0.56 -4.37
N ALA A 186 0.63 -0.97 -4.39
CA ALA A 186 -0.30 -0.55 -5.43
C ALA A 186 -0.39 0.99 -5.56
N SER A 187 -0.52 1.70 -4.44
CA SER A 187 -0.55 3.18 -4.48
C SER A 187 0.76 3.82 -4.91
N VAL A 188 1.90 3.19 -4.60
CA VAL A 188 3.20 3.65 -5.08
C VAL A 188 3.32 3.43 -6.59
N ALA A 189 2.87 2.28 -7.12
CA ALA A 189 2.91 2.00 -8.55
C ALA A 189 2.12 3.04 -9.36
N TYR A 190 0.91 3.40 -8.94
CA TYR A 190 0.15 4.48 -9.59
C TYR A 190 0.80 5.86 -9.42
N ALA A 191 1.34 6.18 -8.24
CA ALA A 191 2.06 7.44 -8.06
C ALA A 191 3.31 7.52 -8.97
N GLU A 192 4.02 6.41 -9.14
CA GLU A 192 5.19 6.30 -10.03
C GLU A 192 4.79 6.32 -11.51
N SER A 193 3.58 5.89 -11.87
CA SER A 193 3.02 6.05 -13.23
C SER A 193 2.58 7.48 -13.54
N GLY A 194 2.71 8.41 -12.59
CA GLY A 194 2.31 9.81 -12.76
C GLY A 194 0.86 10.11 -12.42
N ALA A 195 0.14 9.20 -11.75
CA ALA A 195 -1.22 9.47 -11.31
C ALA A 195 -1.25 10.67 -10.35
N SER A 196 -2.17 11.58 -10.61
CA SER A 196 -2.46 12.75 -9.81
C SER A 196 -3.11 12.37 -8.47
N ALA A 197 -3.10 13.31 -7.53
CA ALA A 197 -3.72 13.09 -6.22
C ALA A 197 -5.23 12.79 -6.32
N PRO A 198 -6.03 13.48 -7.17
CA PRO A 198 -7.43 13.11 -7.40
C PRO A 198 -7.62 11.69 -7.94
N GLU A 199 -6.77 11.25 -8.88
CA GLU A 199 -6.83 9.88 -9.42
C GLU A 199 -6.53 8.84 -8.34
N LEU A 200 -5.49 9.05 -7.53
CA LEU A 200 -5.20 8.19 -6.38
C LEU A 200 -6.35 8.19 -5.36
N MET A 201 -6.98 9.34 -5.12
CA MET A 201 -8.14 9.41 -4.22
C MET A 201 -9.32 8.58 -4.75
N ALA A 202 -9.59 8.64 -6.05
CA ALA A 202 -10.62 7.85 -6.71
C ALA A 202 -10.29 6.34 -6.64
N LEU A 203 -9.07 5.95 -7.00
CA LEU A 203 -8.63 4.54 -7.02
C LEU A 203 -8.59 3.91 -5.62
N PHE A 204 -8.22 4.67 -4.59
CA PHE A 204 -8.02 4.14 -3.24
C PHE A 204 -9.12 4.53 -2.26
N GLY A 205 -10.18 5.23 -2.69
CA GLY A 205 -11.26 5.67 -1.82
C GLY A 205 -10.73 6.45 -0.62
N TRP A 206 -9.79 7.37 -0.86
CA TRP A 206 -9.23 8.25 0.16
C TRP A 206 -9.99 9.57 0.16
N THR A 207 -10.35 10.04 1.35
CA THR A 207 -11.01 11.35 1.52
C THR A 207 -10.03 12.46 1.86
N ASN A 208 -8.83 12.12 2.32
CA ASN A 208 -7.82 13.09 2.70
C ASN A 208 -6.72 13.19 1.65
N PHE A 209 -6.68 14.32 0.95
CA PHE A 209 -5.72 14.67 -0.10
C PHE A 209 -4.26 14.52 0.35
N LYS A 210 -3.94 14.86 1.60
CA LYS A 210 -2.58 14.73 2.16
C LYS A 210 -2.08 13.28 2.10
N THR A 211 -2.98 12.30 2.15
CA THR A 211 -2.61 10.88 2.03
C THR A 211 -2.05 10.58 0.64
N ALA A 212 -2.68 11.09 -0.41
CA ALA A 212 -2.23 10.90 -1.79
C ALA A 212 -0.89 11.62 -2.03
N GLN A 213 -0.76 12.86 -1.56
CA GLN A 213 0.47 13.65 -1.69
C GLN A 213 1.70 12.93 -1.12
N ILE A 214 1.58 12.22 0.00
CA ILE A 214 2.70 11.45 0.59
C ILE A 214 3.27 10.44 -0.42
N TYR A 215 2.43 9.76 -1.19
CA TYR A 215 2.89 8.79 -2.19
C TYR A 215 3.48 9.47 -3.42
N ILE A 216 2.84 10.55 -3.89
CA ILE A 216 3.30 11.34 -5.04
C ILE A 216 4.65 11.97 -4.76
N GLU A 217 4.81 12.69 -3.65
CA GLU A 217 6.08 13.33 -3.28
C GLU A 217 7.22 12.31 -3.19
N LYS A 218 6.93 11.09 -2.71
CA LYS A 218 7.92 10.02 -2.65
C LYS A 218 8.31 9.51 -4.03
N ALA A 219 7.34 9.32 -4.93
CA ALA A 219 7.57 8.92 -6.32
C ALA A 219 8.34 10.01 -7.09
N GLU A 220 7.90 11.27 -6.97
CA GLU A 220 8.54 12.42 -7.60
C GLU A 220 9.97 12.61 -7.11
N LYS A 221 10.25 12.47 -5.81
CA LYS A 221 11.63 12.52 -5.28
C LYS A 221 12.53 11.47 -5.92
N ARG A 222 12.03 10.26 -6.17
CA ARG A 222 12.77 9.20 -6.87
C ARG A 222 13.05 9.60 -8.32
N ARG A 223 12.02 10.03 -9.05
CA ARG A 223 12.13 10.49 -10.44
C ARG A 223 13.11 11.67 -10.57
N MET A 224 12.97 12.69 -9.72
CA MET A 224 13.85 13.86 -9.71
C MET A 224 15.31 13.48 -9.47
N ARG A 225 15.57 12.50 -8.59
CA ARG A 225 16.91 11.99 -8.35
C ARG A 225 17.49 11.31 -9.59
N THR A 226 16.74 10.42 -10.23
CA THR A 226 17.17 9.77 -11.49
C THR A 226 17.48 10.81 -12.56
N ASN A 227 16.55 11.74 -12.81
CA ASN A 227 16.72 12.81 -13.79
C ASN A 227 17.93 13.71 -13.47
N ALA A 228 18.27 13.91 -12.19
CA ALA A 228 19.46 14.67 -11.81
C ALA A 228 20.76 13.92 -12.18
N PHE A 229 20.84 12.62 -11.92
CA PHE A 229 21.99 11.80 -12.31
C PHE A 229 22.15 11.71 -13.82
N GLU A 230 21.05 11.49 -14.56
CA GLU A 230 21.08 11.44 -16.03
C GLU A 230 21.54 12.77 -16.63
N ARG A 231 21.03 13.90 -16.12
CA ARG A 231 21.48 15.23 -16.56
C ARG A 231 22.97 15.46 -16.29
N LYS A 232 23.49 15.02 -15.14
CA LYS A 232 24.92 15.12 -14.82
C LYS A 232 25.76 14.28 -15.80
N ALA A 233 25.38 13.03 -16.04
CA ALA A 233 26.06 12.16 -16.99
C ALA A 233 26.04 12.72 -18.42
N ALA A 234 24.92 13.32 -18.85
CA ALA A 234 24.81 13.97 -20.15
C ALA A 234 25.72 15.22 -20.27
N TYR A 235 25.83 16.01 -19.20
CA TYR A 235 26.73 17.17 -19.15
C TYR A 235 28.21 16.76 -19.24
N GLU A 236 28.62 15.71 -18.52
CA GLU A 236 29.99 15.15 -18.57
C GLU A 236 30.33 14.61 -19.96
N LYS A 237 29.38 13.94 -20.64
CA LYS A 237 29.53 13.50 -22.03
C LYS A 237 29.68 14.65 -23.02
N ARG A 238 28.94 15.75 -22.86
CA ARG A 238 29.08 16.94 -23.72
C ARG A 238 30.42 17.66 -23.50
N SER A 239 30.89 17.72 -22.27
CA SER A 239 32.17 18.37 -21.91
C SER A 239 33.39 17.54 -22.31
N SER A 240 33.21 16.27 -22.68
CA SER A 240 34.28 15.36 -23.12
C SER A 240 34.38 15.21 -24.64
N VAL A 241 33.61 15.97 -25.43
CA VAL A 241 33.82 16.06 -26.88
C VAL A 241 35.10 16.90 -27.12
N PRO A 242 36.14 16.36 -27.78
CA PRO A 242 37.36 17.11 -28.06
C PRO A 242 37.06 18.32 -28.93
N LEU A 243 37.57 19.49 -28.55
CA LEU A 243 37.40 20.77 -29.27
C LEU A 243 38.17 20.85 -30.60
N PHE A 244 38.95 19.82 -30.95
CA PHE A 244 39.73 19.78 -32.17
C PHE A 244 39.58 18.42 -32.85
N GLU A 245 39.25 18.44 -34.15
CA GLU A 245 39.40 17.26 -35.00
C GLU A 245 40.88 16.85 -35.03
N PRO A 246 41.19 15.54 -35.00
CA PRO A 246 42.54 15.10 -35.24
C PRO A 246 42.91 15.54 -36.66
N LYS A 247 43.92 16.43 -36.78
CA LYS A 247 44.48 16.82 -38.08
C LYS A 247 44.79 15.55 -38.87
N THR A 248 44.01 15.29 -39.91
CA THR A 248 44.32 14.27 -40.91
C THR A 248 45.63 14.70 -41.57
N ALA A 249 46.72 14.04 -41.19
CA ALA A 249 47.95 14.06 -41.94
C ALA A 249 47.70 13.31 -43.25
N ASN A 250 47.21 14.01 -44.27
CA ASN A 250 47.36 13.69 -45.69
C ASN A 250 46.50 14.60 -46.57
N GLU A 251 47.08 15.71 -47.04
CA GLU A 251 46.88 16.29 -48.38
C GLU A 251 48.24 16.94 -48.72
N THR A 252 49.18 16.24 -49.37
CA THR A 252 49.58 16.34 -50.81
C THR A 252 49.74 17.79 -51.30
N ASN A 253 50.76 18.23 -52.05
CA ASN A 253 51.89 17.66 -52.80
C ASN A 253 52.68 18.86 -53.40
N GLU A 254 53.89 18.61 -53.94
CA GLU A 254 54.61 19.40 -54.99
C GLU A 254 55.19 20.77 -54.55
N GLU A 255 56.45 21.15 -54.79
CA GLU A 255 57.53 20.77 -55.73
C GLU A 255 58.90 20.62 -55.00
#